data_AF-A0A7V6DYE1-F1
#
_entry.id   AF-A0A7V6DYE1-F1
#
_cell.length_a   1.000
_cell.length_b   1.000
_cell.length_c   1.000
_cell.angle_alpha   90.00
_cell.angle_beta   90.00
_cell.angle_gamma   90.00
#
_symmetry.space_group_name_H-M   'P 1'
#
loop_
_entity.id
_entity.type
_entity.pdbx_description
1 polymer ?
#
loop_
_entity_poly.entity_id
_entity_poly.type
_entity_poly.pdbx_seq_one_letter_code
_entity_poly.pdbx_strand_id
1 'polypeptide(L)' 'MHLNNLSGNGHGKRITEVAAELGIDRDDLFPHGHYIAKIPINELEKRLQQPDGKLILVTAMTPTPK' A
#
# COMPACT_ATOMS: atom_id res chain seq x y z
N MET A 1 0.68 -19.42 30.53
CA MET A 1 0.31 -19.44 29.10
C MET A 1 -0.64 -18.27 28.87
N HIS A 2 -0.08 -17.09 28.59
CA HIS A 2 -0.88 -15.89 28.28
C HIS A 2 -0.94 -15.75 26.76
N LEU A 3 -2.10 -16.08 26.19
CA LEU A 3 -2.40 -15.78 24.80
C LEU A 3 -2.73 -14.29 24.74
N ASN A 4 -1.81 -13.47 24.24
CA ASN A 4 -2.11 -12.08 23.90
C ASN A 4 -3.13 -12.08 22.77
N ASN A 5 -4.35 -11.69 23.12
CA ASN A 5 -5.45 -11.47 22.21
C ASN A 5 -5.11 -10.27 21.30
N LEU A 6 -4.60 -10.53 20.09
CA LEU A 6 -4.46 -9.52 19.05
C LEU A 6 -5.84 -9.23 18.42
N SER A 7 -6.78 -8.74 19.22
CA SER A 7 -7.88 -7.90 18.72
C SER A 7 -7.45 -6.45 18.83
N GLY A 8 -6.46 -6.06 18.01
CA GLY A 8 -6.34 -4.66 17.67
C GLY A 8 -7.52 -4.33 16.77
N ASN A 9 -8.43 -3.47 17.21
CA ASN A 9 -9.30 -2.70 16.31
C ASN A 9 -8.41 -1.76 15.47
N GLY A 10 -7.58 -2.33 14.61
CA GLY A 10 -6.69 -1.64 13.71
C GLY A 10 -7.48 -1.26 12.47
N HIS A 11 -8.28 -0.21 12.56
CA HIS A 11 -8.73 0.46 11.35
C HIS A 11 -7.45 0.88 10.61
N GLY A 12 -7.24 0.37 9.39
CA GLY A 12 -6.07 0.73 8.58
C GLY A 12 -5.92 2.26 8.49
N LYS A 13 -4.70 2.76 8.25
CA LYS A 13 -4.51 4.20 7.99
C LYS A 13 -5.44 4.64 6.85
N ARG A 14 -5.99 5.87 6.90
CA ARG A 14 -6.75 6.40 5.76
C ARG A 14 -5.85 6.42 4.53
N ILE A 15 -6.42 6.17 3.35
CA ILE A 15 -5.63 6.11 2.13
C ILE A 15 -4.89 7.42 1.83
N THR A 16 -5.46 8.55 2.25
CA THR A 16 -4.82 9.88 2.14
C THR A 16 -3.56 10.03 3.00
N GLU A 17 -3.49 9.34 4.14
CA GLU A 17 -2.30 9.36 5.01
C GLU A 17 -1.18 8.53 4.38
N VAL A 18 -1.53 7.35 3.84
CA VAL A 18 -0.58 6.49 3.12
C VAL A 18 -0.05 7.17 1.85
N ALA A 19 -0.90 7.87 1.10
CA ALA A 19 -0.49 8.62 -0.08
C ALA A 19 0.52 9.74 0.25
N ALA A 20 0.31 10.46 1.35
CA ALA A 20 1.21 11.51 1.81
C ALA A 20 2.61 10.95 2.18
N GLU A 21 2.68 9.76 2.78
CA GLU A 21 3.95 9.07 3.07
C GLU A 21 4.75 8.72 1.79
N LEU A 22 4.07 8.59 0.65
CA LEU A 22 4.67 8.32 -0.66
C LEU A 22 4.88 9.59 -1.50
N GLY A 23 4.59 10.77 -0.94
CA GLY A 23 4.69 12.06 -1.63
C GLY A 23 3.68 12.23 -2.77
N ILE A 24 2.52 11.56 -2.69
CA ILE A 24 1.44 11.69 -3.67
C ILE A 24 0.45 12.75 -3.17
N ASP A 25 0.13 13.72 -4.02
CA ASP A 25 -0.83 14.77 -3.70
C ASP A 25 -2.26 14.19 -3.53
N ARG A 26 -3.06 14.81 -2.66
CA ARG A 26 -4.46 14.45 -2.46
C ARG A 26 -5.31 14.71 -3.71
N ASP A 27 -4.94 15.72 -4.50
CA ASP A 27 -5.65 16.05 -5.75
C ASP A 27 -5.33 15.05 -6.87
N ASP A 28 -4.18 14.38 -6.79
CA ASP A 28 -3.73 13.30 -7.68
C ASP A 28 -4.14 11.90 -7.15
N LEU A 29 -5.20 11.83 -6.34
CA LEU A 29 -5.73 10.60 -5.77
C LEU A 29 -7.21 10.45 -6.14
N PHE A 30 -7.64 9.26 -6.56
CA PHE A 30 -9.07 8.96 -6.80
C PHE A 30 -9.62 8.03 -5.70
N PRO A 31 -10.20 8.56 -4.60
CA PRO A 31 -10.62 7.74 -3.47
C PRO A 31 -11.89 6.93 -3.77
N HIS A 32 -11.90 5.71 -3.27
CA HIS A 32 -13.05 4.82 -3.23
C HIS A 32 -13.30 4.43 -1.76
N GLY A 33 -14.03 5.28 -1.04
CA GLY A 33 -14.17 5.18 0.41
C GLY A 33 -12.93 5.67 1.15
N HIS A 34 -12.71 5.18 2.37
CA HIS A 34 -11.67 5.72 3.27
C HIS A 34 -10.30 5.08 3.12
N TYR A 35 -10.23 3.88 2.54
CA TYR A 35 -9.05 3.00 2.63
C TYR A 35 -8.55 2.49 1.28
N ILE A 36 -9.23 2.83 0.19
CA ILE A 36 -8.87 2.40 -1.17
C ILE A 36 -8.90 3.63 -2.06
N ALA A 37 -7.96 3.73 -2.99
CA ALA A 37 -7.92 4.75 -4.02
C ALA A 37 -7.23 4.20 -5.27
N LYS A 38 -7.51 4.82 -6.42
CA LYS A 38 -6.74 4.63 -7.65
C LYS A 38 -5.72 5.76 -7.79
N ILE A 39 -4.55 5.44 -8.34
CA ILE A 39 -3.52 6.40 -8.70
C ILE A 39 -3.64 6.71 -10.20
N PRO A 40 -3.73 7.98 -10.62
CA PRO A 40 -3.70 8.38 -12.02
C PRO A 40 -2.38 7.98 -12.70
N ILE A 41 -2.42 7.66 -14.00
CA ILE A 41 -1.23 7.25 -14.75
C ILE A 41 -0.14 8.34 -14.80
N ASN A 42 -0.54 9.61 -14.80
CA ASN A 42 0.38 10.74 -14.80
C ASN A 42 1.36 10.72 -13.62
N GLU A 43 1.01 10.08 -12.50
CA GLU A 43 1.91 9.94 -11.36
C GLU A 43 3.11 9.04 -11.66
N LEU A 44 2.92 8.02 -12.51
CA LEU A 44 4.02 7.19 -13.02
C LEU A 44 4.91 8.01 -13.96
N GLU A 45 4.30 8.80 -14.86
CA GLU A 45 5.03 9.63 -15.82
C GLU A 45 5.96 10.64 -15.12
N LYS A 46 5.50 11.27 -14.03
CA LYS A 46 6.30 12.17 -13.19
C LYS A 46 7.55 11.49 -12.58
N ARG A 47 7.51 10.16 -12.40
CA ARG A 47 8.55 9.38 -11.71
C ARG A 47 9.51 8.66 -12.65
N LEU A 48 9.27 8.68 -13.97
CA LEU A 48 10.12 7.99 -14.96
C LEU A 48 11.60 8.42 -14.96
N GLN A 49 11.90 9.61 -14.44
CA GLN A 49 13.28 10.12 -14.32
C GLN A 49 13.94 9.79 -12.97
N GLN A 50 13.21 9.18 -12.04
CA GLN A 50 13.74 8.77 -10.74
C GLN A 50 14.31 7.35 -10.86
N PRO A 51 15.37 7.01 -10.10
CA PRO A 51 15.87 5.65 -10.07
C PRO A 51 14.81 4.71 -9.49
N ASP A 52 14.68 3.52 -10.06
CA ASP A 52 13.78 2.49 -9.54
C ASP A 52 14.14 2.09 -8.10
N GLY A 53 13.09 1.77 -7.33
CA GLY A 53 13.23 1.13 -6.03
C GLY A 53 13.82 -0.29 -6.14
N LYS A 54 14.01 -0.95 -5.00
CA LYS A 54 14.46 -2.35 -4.99
C LYS A 54 13.29 -3.27 -5.34
N LEU A 55 13.46 -4.09 -6.38
CA LEU A 55 12.52 -5.15 -6.74
C LEU A 55 12.78 -6.39 -5.89
N ILE A 56 11.84 -6.72 -4.99
CA ILE A 56 11.88 -7.96 -4.20
C ILE A 56 10.80 -8.90 -4.74
N LEU A 57 11.23 -10.00 -5.36
CA LEU A 57 10.34 -11.05 -5.83
C LEU A 57 10.11 -12.08 -4.72
N VAL A 58 8.89 -12.14 -4.21
CA VAL A 58 8.46 -13.18 -3.27
C VAL A 58 7.84 -14.33 -4.06
N THR A 59 8.36 -15.55 -3.86
CA THR A 59 7.83 -16.78 -4.45
C THR A 59 7.68 -17.87 -3.38
N ALA A 60 6.95 -18.92 -3.70
CA ALA A 60 6.78 -20.08 -2.85
C ALA A 60 6.92 -21.37 -3.67
N MET A 61 7.26 -22.47 -2.99
CA MET A 61 7.05 -23.81 -3.55
C MET A 61 5.53 -24.10 -3.67
N THR A 62 5.16 -25.12 -4.44
CA THR A 62 3.78 -25.59 -4.54
C THR A 62 3.16 -25.72 -3.14
N PRO A 63 1.99 -25.09 -2.86
CA PRO A 63 1.37 -25.17 -1.54
C PRO A 63 1.07 -26.62 -1.18
N THR A 64 1.60 -27.10 -0.06
CA THR A 64 1.21 -28.39 0.51
C THR A 64 0.15 -28.16 1.59
N PRO A 65 -0.95 -28.95 1.61
CA PRO A 65 -1.86 -28.94 2.74
C PRO A 65 -1.10 -29.34 4.01
N LYS A 66 -1.23 -28.57 5.09
CA LYS A 66 -0.87 -29.01 6.44
C LYS A 66 -2.09 -29.55 7.15
#